data_AF-D5QIP4-F1
#
_entry.id   AF-D5QIP4-F1
#
_cell.length_a   1.000
_cell.length_b   1.000
_cell.length_c   1.000
_cell.angle_alpha   90.00
_cell.angle_beta   90.00
_cell.angle_gamma   90.00
#
_symmetry.space_group_name_H-M   'P 1'
#
loop_
_entity.id
_entity.type
_entity.pdbx_description
1 polymer ?
#
loop_
_entity_poly.entity_id
_entity_poly.type
_entity_poly.pdbx_seq_one_letter_code
_entity_poly.pdbx_strand_id
1 'polypeptide(L)'
;MPNRPNLRPVILVLACGLAACASSPQGKLRQSVYDIDSAYHVIAAPMPDVMAGRLPGVTLTAAEKTLVKSASQGVFDEIASLETSIAGGSSITATAVSALEADFASFETCWTGVKAGQQPPACAGIATTATTNTTNAGN
;
A
#
# COMPACT_ATOMS: atom_id res chain seq x y z
N MET A 1 -44.62 53.25 -5.91
CA MET A 1 -44.34 51.80 -6.07
C MET A 1 -42.83 51.60 -6.00
N PRO A 2 -42.34 50.67 -5.18
CA PRO A 2 -40.96 50.63 -4.71
C PRO A 2 -39.94 50.08 -5.71
N ASN A 3 -38.78 50.74 -5.71
CA ASN A 3 -37.54 50.42 -6.42
C ASN A 3 -37.00 49.06 -5.95
N ARG A 4 -36.93 48.06 -6.84
CA ARG A 4 -36.35 46.73 -6.54
C ARG A 4 -34.86 46.74 -6.85
N PRO A 5 -33.97 46.32 -5.93
CA PRO A 5 -32.55 46.21 -6.23
C PRO A 5 -32.30 45.01 -7.15
N ASN A 6 -31.51 45.25 -8.20
CA ASN A 6 -30.92 44.23 -9.06
C ASN A 6 -29.99 43.33 -8.23
N LEU A 7 -30.48 42.19 -7.75
CA LEU A 7 -29.64 41.09 -7.29
C LEU A 7 -29.02 40.43 -8.52
N ARG A 8 -27.79 40.84 -8.83
CA ARG A 8 -26.87 40.06 -9.68
C ARG A 8 -26.60 38.72 -8.98
N PRO A 9 -26.81 37.56 -9.63
CA PRO A 9 -26.39 36.30 -9.05
C PRO A 9 -24.87 36.28 -8.98
N VAL A 10 -24.38 36.35 -7.76
CA VAL A 10 -23.00 36.08 -7.37
C VAL A 10 -22.64 34.67 -7.83
N ILE A 11 -21.65 34.59 -8.71
CA ILE A 11 -20.68 33.51 -8.93
C ILE A 11 -21.03 32.22 -8.16
N LEU A 12 -21.68 31.27 -8.84
CA LEU A 12 -21.93 29.92 -8.36
C LEU A 12 -21.37 28.89 -9.36
N VAL A 13 -20.08 28.98 -9.67
CA VAL A 13 -19.36 27.95 -10.46
C VAL A 13 -17.99 27.69 -9.86
N LEU A 14 -17.94 27.32 -8.58
CA LEU A 14 -16.71 26.83 -7.96
C LEU A 14 -16.98 25.74 -6.91
N ALA A 15 -17.93 24.85 -7.18
CA ALA A 15 -18.25 23.72 -6.29
C ALA A 15 -18.49 22.38 -7.01
N CYS A 16 -18.22 22.29 -8.32
CA CYS A 16 -18.34 21.02 -9.07
C CYS A 16 -17.01 20.22 -9.18
N GLY A 17 -15.94 20.64 -8.52
CA GLY A 17 -14.60 20.04 -8.71
C GLY A 17 -14.18 18.95 -7.72
N LEU A 18 -14.85 18.78 -6.58
CA LEU A 18 -14.33 17.91 -5.50
C LEU A 18 -15.04 16.56 -5.34
N ALA A 19 -16.17 16.33 -6.00
CA ALA A 19 -16.93 15.08 -5.90
C ALA A 19 -16.60 14.05 -7.01
N ALA A 20 -15.58 14.29 -7.85
CA ALA A 20 -15.25 13.44 -8.99
C ALA A 20 -13.96 12.61 -8.83
N CYS A 21 -13.19 12.77 -7.75
CA CYS A 21 -11.90 12.09 -7.64
C CYS A 21 -11.96 10.60 -7.27
N ALA A 22 -13.07 10.09 -6.72
CA ALA A 22 -13.20 8.66 -6.37
C ALA A 22 -13.83 7.79 -7.47
N SER A 23 -14.52 8.39 -8.45
CA SER A 23 -15.24 7.64 -9.51
C SER A 23 -14.42 7.47 -10.79
N SER A 24 -13.28 8.16 -10.92
CA SER A 24 -12.35 7.92 -12.03
C SER A 24 -11.61 6.58 -11.85
N PRO A 25 -11.22 5.89 -12.95
CA PRO A 25 -10.40 4.68 -12.86
C PRO A 25 -9.11 4.88 -12.05
N GLN A 26 -8.44 6.03 -12.20
CA GLN A 26 -7.27 6.39 -11.40
C GLN A 26 -7.60 6.58 -9.92
N GLY A 27 -8.77 7.15 -9.60
CA GLY A 27 -9.25 7.28 -8.23
C GLY A 27 -9.40 5.94 -7.51
N LYS A 28 -9.94 4.93 -8.20
CA LYS A 28 -10.06 3.58 -7.66
C LYS A 28 -8.71 2.91 -7.40
N LEU A 29 -7.78 3.03 -8.35
CA LEU A 29 -6.43 2.47 -8.19
C LEU A 29 -5.70 3.11 -7.00
N ARG A 30 -5.83 4.44 -6.83
CA ARG A 30 -5.26 5.16 -5.68
C ARG A 30 -5.87 4.69 -4.37
N GLN A 31 -7.19 4.54 -4.33
CA GLN A 31 -7.88 4.02 -3.16
C GLN A 31 -7.37 2.63 -2.78
N SER A 32 -7.21 1.72 -3.75
CA SER A 32 -6.65 0.39 -3.51
C SER A 32 -5.25 0.43 -2.89
N VAL A 33 -4.35 1.31 -3.38
CA VAL A 33 -3.01 1.45 -2.80
C VAL A 33 -3.09 1.90 -1.33
N TYR A 34 -3.93 2.89 -1.01
CA TYR A 34 -4.10 3.35 0.37
C TYR A 34 -4.80 2.33 1.28
N ASP A 35 -5.73 1.53 0.74
CA ASP A 35 -6.36 0.45 1.48
C ASP A 35 -5.33 -0.64 1.84
N ILE A 36 -4.44 -0.96 0.91
CA ILE A 36 -3.33 -1.91 1.13
C ILE A 36 -2.31 -1.33 2.11
N ASP A 37 -1.95 -0.05 2.02
CA ASP A 37 -1.06 0.60 2.98
C ASP A 37 -1.59 0.52 4.42
N SER A 38 -2.87 0.86 4.59
CA SER A 38 -3.56 0.73 5.88
C SER A 38 -3.54 -0.71 6.41
N ALA A 39 -3.86 -1.68 5.55
CA ALA A 39 -3.83 -3.10 5.92
C ALA A 39 -2.41 -3.60 6.24
N TYR A 40 -1.41 -3.17 5.47
CA TYR A 40 0.00 -3.44 5.72
C TYR A 40 0.41 -2.98 7.11
N HIS A 41 0.10 -1.73 7.47
CA HIS A 41 0.45 -1.19 8.78
C HIS A 41 -0.21 -1.98 9.93
N VAL A 42 -1.44 -2.46 9.76
CA VAL A 42 -2.11 -3.31 10.77
C VAL A 42 -1.38 -4.64 10.93
N ILE A 43 -0.99 -5.30 9.84
CA ILE A 43 -0.35 -6.61 9.88
C ILE A 43 1.13 -6.52 10.32
N ALA A 44 1.81 -5.44 9.96
CA ALA A 44 3.20 -5.17 10.31
C ALA A 44 3.36 -4.64 11.75
N ALA A 45 2.30 -4.12 12.39
CA ALA A 45 2.34 -3.60 13.76
C ALA A 45 3.03 -4.53 14.79
N PRO A 46 2.80 -5.85 14.83
CA PRO A 46 3.50 -6.78 15.74
C PRO A 46 4.95 -7.12 15.35
N MET A 47 5.45 -6.70 14.18
CA MET A 47 6.80 -7.07 13.73
C MET A 47 7.94 -6.65 14.66
N PRO A 48 7.95 -5.43 15.25
CA PRO A 48 9.01 -5.05 16.17
C PRO A 48 9.13 -6.03 17.34
N ASP A 49 8.00 -6.50 17.88
CA ASP A 49 7.98 -7.49 18.94
C ASP A 49 8.44 -8.86 18.45
N VAL A 50 8.06 -9.28 17.24
CA VAL A 50 8.57 -10.53 16.65
C VAL A 50 10.08 -10.48 16.42
N MET A 51 10.60 -9.38 15.91
CA MET A 51 12.05 -9.19 15.73
C MET A 51 12.77 -9.22 17.09
N ALA A 52 12.19 -8.59 18.11
CA ALA A 52 12.68 -8.62 19.48
C ALA A 52 12.47 -9.96 20.20
N GLY A 53 11.76 -10.93 19.61
CA GLY A 53 11.44 -12.21 20.25
C GLY A 53 10.45 -12.09 21.42
N ARG A 54 9.63 -11.03 21.43
CA ARG A 54 8.66 -10.70 22.48
C ARG A 54 7.26 -11.18 22.16
N LEU A 55 7.03 -11.78 20.99
CA LEU A 55 5.71 -12.27 20.61
C LEU A 55 5.43 -13.61 21.33
N PRO A 56 4.44 -13.67 22.24
CA PRO A 56 4.16 -14.88 23.00
C PRO A 56 3.72 -16.02 22.07
N GLY A 57 4.26 -17.21 22.30
CA GLY A 57 3.93 -18.41 21.54
C GLY A 57 4.59 -18.52 20.16
N VAL A 58 5.41 -17.54 19.75
CA VAL A 58 6.11 -17.55 18.46
C VAL A 58 7.61 -17.43 18.69
N THR A 59 8.36 -18.50 18.36
CA THR A 59 9.82 -18.50 18.40
C THR A 59 10.34 -18.60 16.98
N LEU A 60 10.94 -17.51 16.48
CA LEU A 60 11.53 -17.48 15.14
C LEU A 60 13.05 -17.61 15.21
N THR A 61 13.60 -18.40 14.30
CA THR A 61 15.03 -18.43 14.00
C THR A 61 15.50 -17.11 13.39
N ALA A 62 16.82 -16.88 13.40
CA ALA A 62 17.40 -15.69 12.77
C ALA A 62 17.12 -15.63 11.25
N ALA A 63 17.07 -16.80 10.59
CA ALA A 63 16.75 -16.90 9.18
C ALA A 63 15.30 -16.48 8.89
N GLU A 64 14.33 -16.99 9.67
CA GLU A 64 12.91 -16.63 9.52
C GLU A 64 12.68 -15.15 9.80
N LYS A 65 13.33 -14.58 10.83
CA LYS A 65 13.26 -13.13 11.10
C LYS A 65 13.77 -12.30 9.93
N THR A 66 14.90 -12.70 9.34
CA THR A 66 15.48 -12.03 8.18
C THR A 66 14.53 -12.07 6.99
N LEU A 67 13.93 -13.24 6.74
CA LEU A 67 13.05 -13.48 5.62
C LEU A 67 11.69 -12.78 5.75
N VAL A 68 11.08 -12.73 6.95
CA VAL A 68 9.89 -11.89 7.18
C VAL A 68 10.24 -10.42 7.03
N LYS A 69 11.38 -9.98 7.56
CA LYS A 69 11.81 -8.58 7.44
C LYS A 69 11.99 -8.19 5.98
N SER A 70 12.65 -9.02 5.17
CA SER A 70 12.82 -8.74 3.74
C SER A 70 11.50 -8.74 2.98
N ALA A 71 10.60 -9.69 3.29
CA ALA A 71 9.28 -9.74 2.67
C ALA A 71 8.44 -8.50 3.01
N SER A 72 8.44 -8.10 4.28
CA SER A 72 7.76 -6.89 4.74
C SER A 72 8.33 -5.61 4.11
N GLN A 73 9.65 -5.52 4.00
CA GLN A 73 10.31 -4.39 3.36
C GLN A 73 9.94 -4.31 1.87
N GLY A 74 9.89 -5.45 1.17
CA GLY A 74 9.51 -5.49 -0.24
C GLY A 74 8.12 -4.92 -0.51
N VAL A 75 7.12 -5.32 0.29
CA VAL A 75 5.76 -4.75 0.20
C VAL A 75 5.76 -3.26 0.50
N PHE A 76 6.47 -2.83 1.54
CA PHE A 76 6.55 -1.41 1.90
C PHE A 76 7.20 -0.56 0.79
N ASP A 77 8.27 -1.05 0.18
CA ASP A 77 8.96 -0.35 -0.90
C ASP A 77 8.06 -0.17 -2.14
N GLU A 78 7.22 -1.17 -2.44
CA GLU A 78 6.23 -1.10 -3.51
C GLU A 78 5.11 -0.11 -3.21
N ILE A 79 4.56 -0.13 -1.99
CA ILE A 79 3.59 0.86 -1.52
C ILE A 79 4.19 2.26 -1.66
N ALA A 80 5.36 2.50 -1.09
CA ALA A 80 6.03 3.80 -1.10
C ALA A 80 6.32 4.30 -2.54
N SER A 81 6.69 3.41 -3.45
CA SER A 81 6.90 3.72 -4.86
C SER A 81 5.61 4.17 -5.56
N LEU A 82 4.51 3.46 -5.31
CA LEU A 82 3.19 3.81 -5.84
C LEU A 82 2.67 5.12 -5.22
N GLU A 83 2.80 5.30 -3.91
CA GLU A 83 2.42 6.55 -3.24
C GLU A 83 3.23 7.75 -3.71
N THR A 84 4.53 7.59 -3.93
CA THR A 84 5.39 8.62 -4.53
C THR A 84 4.90 9.00 -5.92
N SER A 85 4.54 8.01 -6.74
CA SER A 85 3.97 8.23 -8.07
C SER A 85 2.63 8.99 -7.99
N ILE A 86 1.76 8.62 -7.05
CA ILE A 86 0.48 9.29 -6.81
C ILE A 86 0.68 10.74 -6.36
N ALA A 87 1.57 10.97 -5.40
CA ALA A 87 1.91 12.31 -4.88
C ALA A 87 2.52 13.21 -5.96
N GLY A 88 3.32 12.64 -6.88
CA GLY A 88 3.85 13.31 -8.06
C GLY A 88 2.82 13.60 -9.15
N GLY A 89 1.58 13.16 -9.00
CA GLY A 89 0.51 13.36 -9.98
C GLY A 89 0.52 12.36 -11.15
N SER A 90 1.38 11.34 -11.09
CA SER A 90 1.46 10.29 -12.11
C SER A 90 0.20 9.43 -12.12
N SER A 91 -0.07 8.83 -13.28
CA SER A 91 -1.05 7.74 -13.39
C SER A 91 -0.40 6.43 -13.01
N ILE A 92 -1.11 5.62 -12.21
CA ILE A 92 -0.70 4.25 -11.87
C ILE A 92 -1.49 3.24 -12.69
N THR A 93 -0.98 2.03 -12.84
CA THR A 93 -1.60 0.99 -13.68
C THR A 93 -2.32 -0.04 -12.81
N ALA A 94 -3.38 -0.64 -13.35
CA ALA A 94 -4.04 -1.77 -12.71
C ALA A 94 -3.07 -2.94 -12.50
N THR A 95 -2.11 -3.15 -13.42
CA THR A 95 -1.07 -4.16 -13.29
C THR A 95 -0.17 -3.93 -12.07
N ALA A 96 0.27 -2.70 -11.84
CA ALA A 96 1.11 -2.38 -10.69
C ALA A 96 0.34 -2.55 -9.37
N VAL A 97 -0.93 -2.15 -9.32
CA VAL A 97 -1.79 -2.38 -8.14
C VAL A 97 -2.04 -3.87 -7.91
N SER A 98 -2.30 -4.65 -8.97
CA SER A 98 -2.50 -6.10 -8.84
C SER A 98 -1.24 -6.85 -8.41
N ALA A 99 -0.06 -6.35 -8.78
CA ALA A 99 1.22 -6.89 -8.30
C ALA A 99 1.36 -6.63 -6.79
N LEU A 100 1.13 -5.39 -6.36
CA LEU A 100 1.11 -5.04 -4.94
C LEU A 100 0.10 -5.88 -4.13
N GLU A 101 -1.11 -6.09 -4.64
CA GLU A 101 -2.12 -6.96 -4.00
C GLU A 101 -1.61 -8.39 -3.84
N ALA A 102 -0.93 -8.94 -4.85
CA ALA A 102 -0.38 -10.29 -4.81
C ALA A 102 0.82 -10.41 -3.85
N ASP A 103 1.71 -9.42 -3.83
CA ASP A 103 2.84 -9.38 -2.91
C ASP A 103 2.37 -9.18 -1.47
N PHE A 104 1.34 -8.34 -1.24
CA PHE A 104 0.70 -8.19 0.05
C PHE A 104 0.04 -9.49 0.53
N ALA A 105 -0.77 -10.16 -0.29
CA ALA A 105 -1.37 -11.44 0.06
C ALA A 105 -0.33 -12.55 0.33
N SER A 106 0.77 -12.54 -0.42
CA SER A 106 1.90 -13.43 -0.18
C SER A 106 2.56 -13.13 1.16
N PHE A 107 2.67 -11.85 1.52
CA PHE A 107 3.21 -11.41 2.79
C PHE A 107 2.30 -11.82 3.97
N GLU A 108 0.97 -11.70 3.84
CA GLU A 108 0.02 -12.21 4.84
C GLU A 108 0.15 -13.72 5.06
N THR A 109 0.29 -14.47 3.97
CA THR A 109 0.49 -15.93 4.00
C THR A 109 1.82 -16.29 4.65
N CYS A 110 2.89 -15.60 4.26
CA CYS A 110 4.21 -15.70 4.87
C CYS A 110 4.12 -15.49 6.38
N TRP A 111 3.51 -14.39 6.81
CA TRP A 111 3.37 -14.01 8.21
C TRP A 111 2.56 -15.03 9.02
N THR A 112 1.48 -15.53 8.45
CA THR A 112 0.63 -16.52 9.11
C THR A 112 1.36 -17.85 9.30
N GLY A 113 2.08 -18.33 8.28
CA GLY A 113 2.87 -19.56 8.40
C GLY A 113 4.02 -19.41 9.39
N VAL A 114 4.71 -18.27 9.37
CA VAL A 114 5.82 -18.00 10.31
C VAL A 114 5.33 -17.95 11.76
N LYS A 115 4.16 -17.36 12.04
CA LYS A 115 3.53 -17.44 13.38
C LYS A 115 3.16 -18.87 13.79
N ALA A 116 2.89 -19.74 12.83
CA ALA A 116 2.64 -21.17 13.07
C ALA A 116 3.93 -22.01 13.17
N GLY A 117 5.12 -21.39 13.14
CA GLY A 117 6.41 -22.09 13.17
C GLY A 117 6.78 -22.77 11.85
N GLN A 118 6.25 -22.27 10.73
CA GLN A 118 6.52 -22.77 9.39
C GLN A 118 7.26 -21.70 8.58
N GLN A 119 8.01 -22.10 7.55
CA GLN A 119 8.62 -21.16 6.60
C GLN A 119 7.97 -21.32 5.22
N PRO A 120 6.88 -20.57 4.92
CA PRO A 120 6.20 -20.67 3.63
C PRO A 120 7.10 -20.20 2.48
N PRO A 121 7.06 -20.86 1.31
CA PRO A 121 7.76 -20.38 0.11
C PRO A 121 7.36 -18.95 -0.29
N ALA A 122 6.14 -18.52 0.05
CA ALA A 122 5.61 -17.19 -0.23
C ALA A 122 6.52 -16.06 0.29
N CYS A 123 7.23 -16.28 1.40
CA CYS A 123 8.16 -15.28 1.94
C CYS A 123 9.37 -15.00 1.03
N ALA A 124 9.84 -16.01 0.29
CA ALA A 124 10.98 -15.86 -0.61
C ALA A 124 10.59 -15.21 -1.96
N GLY A 125 9.33 -15.37 -2.38
CA GLY A 125 8.81 -14.75 -3.61
C GLY A 125 8.89 -13.23 -3.57
N ILE A 126 8.38 -12.62 -2.49
CA ILE A 126 8.29 -11.16 -2.31
C ILE A 126 9.68 -10.50 -2.31
N ALA A 127 10.64 -11.11 -1.61
CA ALA A 127 12.01 -10.60 -1.55
C ALA A 127 12.70 -10.57 -2.93
N THR A 128 12.27 -11.46 -3.84
CA THR A 128 12.80 -11.54 -5.22
C THR A 128 12.18 -10.47 -6.12
N THR A 129 10.88 -10.18 -5.97
CA THR A 129 10.17 -9.13 -6.74
C THR A 129 10.74 -7.74 -6.45
N ALA A 130 10.97 -7.40 -5.17
CA ALA A 130 11.54 -6.12 -4.76
C ALA A 130 12.94 -5.84 -5.38
N THR A 131 13.76 -6.90 -5.51
CA THR A 131 15.09 -6.81 -6.15
C THR A 131 15.00 -6.50 -7.65
N THR A 132 13.96 -7.02 -8.32
CA THR A 132 13.75 -6.82 -9.77
C THR A 132 13.21 -5.42 -10.07
N ASN A 133 12.28 -4.91 -9.25
CA ASN A 133 11.72 -3.57 -9.40
C ASN A 133 12.75 -2.46 -9.12
N THR A 134 13.67 -2.68 -8.16
CA THR A 134 14.76 -1.73 -7.86
C THR A 134 15.76 -1.60 -9.01
N THR A 135 15.96 -2.68 -9.79
CA THR A 135 16.91 -2.66 -10.92
C THR A 135 16.33 -1.95 -12.16
N ASN A 136 15.00 -1.93 -12.32
CA ASN A 136 14.35 -1.26 -13.45
C ASN A 136 14.03 0.23 -13.21
N ALA A 137 14.16 0.73 -11.97
CA ALA A 137 13.96 2.15 -11.65
C ALA A 137 15.18 3.04 -11.98
N GLY A 138 16.25 2.46 -12.52
CA GLY A 138 17.44 3.19 -12.98
C GLY A 138 17.61 3.06 -14.49
N ASN A 139 16.87 3.85 -15.27
CA ASN A 139 17.24 4.29 -16.62
C ASN A 139 16.43 5.52 -17.04
#